data_AF-A0A1H8TIS8-F1
#
_entry.id   AF-A0A1H8TIS8-F1
#
_cell.length_a   1.000
_cell.length_b   1.000
_cell.length_c   1.000
_cell.angle_alpha   90.00
_cell.angle_beta   90.00
_cell.angle_gamma   90.00
#
_symmetry.space_group_name_H-M   'P 1'
#
loop_
_entity.id
_entity.type
_entity.pdbx_description
1 polymer ?
#
loop_
_entity_poly.entity_id
_entity_poly.type
_entity_poly.pdbx_seq_one_letter_code
_entity_poly.pdbx_strand_id
1 'polypeptide(L)'
;MTFREDIAAKCESVSLKVELGAIRYTFRRHIDRDFLLTIESSAGETTTFNNEKDFSSFFFDKIGLTIPNLVSTNNTLAQPYLSTFLPLFYLDQDTAYSLLYKAPALFIRDQFCEMVRFALGLGPKNSFDSKKDIIRLKLELNHCDRKIVTQKELVLRISGEVTDRNASVEELQQAIDARKAEVQTLRSSRNLKGNIQSSIDAKISEAEKAYKDTLKTILDLTIRIEGIEQIKRDIQTEIDTLSLNEEARRHFDSISDICNRPDCGLFIGSSASYAKNLLYLKDQLKDLERNTAIAKTRIQDLESIKNERKATLDSLVTQRSVNIGLDDISSLVDLIGRTTQEIVDLEKKRKSLEILKYEESIYFNLTVSRDEIQDKINQISTPSNRGDLGFLEVRVKLKNLIVKWLDILGTENVSRNIQIEPDLKMFFGGEAFDAIKGSTRVRIVLAVHAAMFEIYLEGNSREMRFLIFDTPRQHEMHTNDLDRYLVALKTMAAENNAQIIFSSTEYRYGCDSNDVEWIPKFPSKTQPMYLG
;
A
#
# COMPACT_ATOMS: atom_id res chain seq x y z
N MET A 1 -13.04 34.77 -17.01
CA MET A 1 -11.97 35.73 -17.36
C MET A 1 -12.66 37.01 -17.76
N THR A 2 -12.35 38.14 -17.14
CA THR A 2 -13.01 39.41 -17.44
C THR A 2 -11.97 40.30 -18.11
N PHE A 3 -12.08 40.46 -19.43
CA PHE A 3 -11.26 41.44 -20.12
C PHE A 3 -11.67 42.84 -19.66
N ARG A 4 -10.73 43.80 -19.68
CA ARG A 4 -11.11 45.20 -19.48
C ARG A 4 -12.12 45.61 -20.54
N GLU A 5 -13.09 46.44 -20.15
CA GLU A 5 -14.22 46.83 -21.01
C GLU A 5 -13.76 47.46 -22.33
N ASP A 6 -12.67 48.20 -22.33
CA ASP A 6 -12.11 48.82 -23.53
C ASP A 6 -11.59 47.79 -24.55
N ILE A 7 -11.01 46.69 -24.08
CA ILE A 7 -10.59 45.57 -24.95
C ILE A 7 -11.81 44.79 -25.42
N ALA A 8 -12.73 44.46 -24.52
CA ALA A 8 -13.94 43.70 -24.86
C ALA A 8 -14.84 44.44 -25.86
N ALA A 9 -14.89 45.78 -25.81
CA ALA A 9 -15.70 46.60 -26.71
C ALA A 9 -15.05 46.83 -28.09
N LYS A 10 -13.73 46.74 -28.20
CA LYS A 10 -12.98 47.12 -29.42
C LYS A 10 -12.31 45.96 -30.15
N CYS A 11 -12.12 44.82 -29.50
CA CYS A 11 -11.41 43.68 -30.05
C CYS A 11 -12.35 42.48 -30.20
N GLU A 12 -12.42 41.92 -31.41
CA GLU A 12 -13.23 40.72 -31.68
C GLU A 12 -12.55 39.43 -31.19
N SER A 13 -11.23 39.33 -31.36
CA SER A 13 -10.46 38.11 -31.03
C SER A 13 -8.99 38.40 -30.74
N VAL A 14 -8.35 37.48 -30.03
CA VAL A 14 -6.90 37.40 -29.84
C VAL A 14 -6.36 36.30 -30.75
N SER A 15 -5.34 36.61 -31.54
CA SER A 15 -4.67 35.64 -32.40
C SER A 15 -3.23 35.41 -31.93
N LEU A 16 -2.86 34.16 -31.72
CA LEU A 16 -1.52 33.72 -31.36
C LEU A 16 -0.99 32.78 -32.45
N LYS A 17 0.20 33.08 -32.97
CA LYS A 17 0.90 32.20 -33.91
C LYS A 17 1.99 31.44 -33.15
N VAL A 18 1.97 30.12 -33.25
CA VAL A 18 2.95 29.25 -32.60
C VAL A 18 3.52 28.27 -33.62
N GLU A 19 4.75 27.83 -33.38
CA GLU A 19 5.42 26.81 -34.17
C GLU A 19 5.64 25.60 -33.27
N LEU A 20 5.17 24.43 -33.70
CA LEU A 20 5.36 23.16 -33.00
C LEU A 20 5.98 22.16 -33.99
N GLY A 21 7.25 21.82 -33.76
CA GLY A 21 8.04 21.09 -34.75
C GLY A 21 8.16 21.89 -36.05
N ALA A 22 7.73 21.29 -37.17
CA ALA A 22 7.75 21.93 -38.49
C ALA A 22 6.41 22.58 -38.89
N ILE A 23 5.38 22.51 -38.04
CA ILE A 23 4.02 22.97 -38.36
C ILE A 23 3.75 24.29 -37.65
N ARG A 24 3.23 25.26 -38.39
CA ARG A 24 2.78 26.54 -37.84
C ARG A 24 1.29 26.49 -37.58
N TYR A 25 0.89 26.97 -36.41
CA TYR A 25 -0.49 27.04 -35.99
C TYR A 25 -0.88 28.49 -35.71
N THR A 26 -2.09 28.86 -36.10
CA THR A 26 -2.72 30.13 -35.72
C THR A 26 -3.91 29.82 -34.82
N PHE A 27 -3.77 30.16 -33.55
CA PHE A 27 -4.80 30.04 -32.53
C PHE A 27 -5.57 31.36 -32.50
N ARG A 28 -6.88 31.34 -32.68
CA ARG A 28 -7.76 32.51 -32.61
C ARG A 28 -8.79 32.29 -31.52
N ARG A 29 -8.69 33.05 -30.41
CA ARG A 29 -9.66 33.03 -29.31
C ARG A 29 -10.56 34.26 -29.42
N HIS A 30 -11.86 34.05 -29.58
CA HIS A 30 -12.82 35.16 -29.56
C HIS A 30 -12.90 35.80 -28.17
N ILE A 31 -13.04 37.12 -28.12
CA ILE A 31 -13.20 37.86 -26.86
C ILE A 31 -14.69 37.93 -26.56
N ASP A 32 -15.23 36.85 -26.00
CA ASP A 32 -16.64 36.73 -25.62
C ASP A 32 -16.78 35.98 -24.28
N ARG A 33 -17.98 36.00 -23.69
CA ARG A 33 -18.32 35.26 -22.48
C ARG A 33 -18.12 33.75 -22.66
N ASP A 34 -18.49 33.24 -23.82
CA ASP A 34 -18.37 31.83 -24.14
C ASP A 34 -16.95 31.46 -24.63
N PHE A 35 -16.56 30.22 -24.37
CA PHE A 35 -15.28 29.68 -24.85
C PHE A 35 -15.42 29.28 -26.32
N LEU A 36 -14.77 30.02 -27.21
CA LEU A 36 -14.68 29.75 -28.64
C LEU A 36 -13.26 30.02 -29.11
N LEU A 37 -12.57 28.95 -29.52
CA LEU A 37 -11.19 28.97 -30.00
C LEU A 37 -11.09 28.19 -31.30
N THR A 38 -10.52 28.81 -32.33
CA THR A 38 -10.25 28.19 -33.64
C THR A 38 -8.75 28.04 -33.82
N ILE A 39 -8.29 26.87 -34.28
CA ILE A 39 -6.90 26.59 -34.59
C ILE A 39 -6.81 26.28 -36.08
N GLU A 40 -5.96 27.01 -36.78
CA GLU A 40 -5.65 26.78 -38.19
C GLU A 40 -4.19 26.32 -38.31
N SER A 41 -3.96 25.16 -38.93
CA SER A 41 -2.62 24.68 -39.23
C SER A 41 -2.15 25.16 -40.60
N SER A 42 -0.83 25.28 -40.78
CA SER A 42 -0.23 25.54 -42.10
C SER A 42 -0.48 24.42 -43.13
N ALA A 43 -0.97 23.25 -42.68
CA ALA A 43 -1.38 22.15 -43.53
C ALA A 43 -2.85 22.26 -44.03
N GLY A 44 -3.57 23.31 -43.60
CA GLY A 44 -4.95 23.57 -44.03
C GLY A 44 -6.04 22.91 -43.16
N GLU A 45 -5.66 22.21 -42.08
CA GLU A 45 -6.63 21.72 -41.10
C GLU A 45 -7.09 22.86 -40.18
N THR A 46 -8.41 22.99 -40.00
CA THR A 46 -9.03 23.93 -39.08
C THR A 46 -9.87 23.16 -38.05
N THR A 47 -9.63 23.44 -36.77
CA THR A 47 -10.36 22.82 -35.66
C THR A 47 -10.94 23.90 -34.74
N THR A 48 -12.21 23.77 -34.36
CA THR A 48 -12.88 24.71 -33.47
C THR A 48 -13.26 24.03 -32.16
N PHE A 49 -13.03 24.71 -31.05
CA PHE A 49 -13.32 24.25 -29.69
C PHE A 49 -14.28 25.21 -28.99
N ASN A 50 -15.35 24.64 -28.42
CA ASN A 50 -16.38 25.38 -27.69
C ASN A 50 -16.25 25.28 -26.16
N ASN A 51 -15.22 24.58 -25.67
CA ASN A 51 -14.92 24.47 -24.25
C ASN A 51 -13.41 24.26 -24.03
N GLU A 52 -12.94 24.59 -22.82
CA GLU A 52 -11.52 24.46 -22.44
C GLU A 52 -11.06 23.00 -22.35
N LYS A 53 -11.96 22.07 -22.01
CA LYS A 53 -11.61 20.65 -21.81
C LYS A 53 -11.14 19.99 -23.10
N ASP A 54 -11.88 20.16 -24.18
CA ASP A 54 -11.56 19.57 -25.49
C ASP A 54 -10.31 20.22 -26.06
N PHE A 55 -10.19 21.55 -25.89
CA PHE A 55 -8.98 22.28 -26.26
C PHE A 55 -7.75 21.81 -25.48
N SER A 56 -7.86 21.64 -24.16
CA SER A 56 -6.75 21.15 -23.33
C SER A 56 -6.36 19.72 -23.72
N SER A 57 -7.34 18.87 -24.02
CA SER A 57 -7.10 17.51 -24.53
C SER A 57 -6.31 17.52 -25.83
N PHE A 58 -6.74 18.33 -26.79
CA PHE A 58 -6.01 18.51 -28.05
C PHE A 58 -4.60 19.04 -27.82
N PHE A 59 -4.44 20.06 -26.96
CA PHE A 59 -3.15 20.68 -26.71
C PHE A 59 -2.17 19.70 -26.05
N PHE A 60 -2.58 19.01 -24.99
CA PHE A 60 -1.73 18.06 -24.26
C PHE A 60 -1.31 16.87 -25.12
N ASP A 61 -2.21 16.36 -25.97
CA ASP A 61 -1.88 15.33 -26.95
C ASP A 61 -0.79 15.79 -27.93
N LYS A 62 -0.90 17.02 -28.45
CA LYS A 62 0.10 17.60 -29.36
C LYS A 62 1.47 17.80 -28.72
N ILE A 63 1.54 18.06 -27.42
CA ILE A 63 2.81 18.18 -26.68
C ILE A 63 3.26 16.87 -26.02
N GLY A 64 2.63 15.73 -26.37
CA GLY A 64 3.03 14.39 -25.91
C GLY A 64 2.74 14.11 -24.43
N LEU A 65 1.80 14.81 -23.81
CA LEU A 65 1.41 14.61 -22.41
C LEU A 65 0.10 13.81 -22.31
N THR A 66 0.13 12.68 -21.60
CA THR A 66 -1.06 11.88 -21.32
C THR A 66 -1.80 12.44 -20.10
N ILE A 67 -3.05 12.87 -20.30
CA ILE A 67 -3.87 13.47 -19.24
C ILE A 67 -4.19 12.43 -18.15
N PRO A 68 -3.78 12.63 -16.89
CA PRO A 68 -4.12 11.74 -15.78
C PRO A 68 -5.54 11.99 -15.27
N ASN A 69 -6.17 10.92 -14.77
CA ASN A 69 -7.41 11.01 -13.98
C ASN A 69 -7.06 11.31 -12.52
N LEU A 70 -7.31 12.55 -12.10
CA LEU A 70 -6.97 13.06 -10.78
C LEU A 70 -8.21 13.16 -9.89
N VAL A 71 -7.99 13.33 -8.59
CA VAL A 71 -9.05 13.56 -7.61
C VAL A 71 -9.24 15.05 -7.37
N SER A 72 -10.49 15.50 -7.50
CA SER A 72 -10.89 16.86 -7.16
C SER A 72 -10.89 17.12 -5.65
N THR A 73 -10.97 18.38 -5.25
CA THR A 73 -11.19 18.79 -3.85
C THR A 73 -12.52 18.24 -3.29
N ASN A 74 -13.50 17.98 -4.16
CA ASN A 74 -14.79 17.36 -3.82
C ASN A 74 -14.77 15.83 -3.93
N ASN A 75 -13.61 15.19 -4.04
CA ASN A 75 -13.43 13.73 -4.19
C ASN A 75 -14.08 13.12 -5.46
N THR A 76 -14.27 13.92 -6.50
CA THR A 76 -14.77 13.47 -7.82
C THR A 76 -13.63 13.37 -8.83
N LEU A 77 -13.92 12.83 -10.02
CA LEU A 77 -12.98 12.82 -11.15
C LEU A 77 -12.68 14.26 -11.58
N ALA A 78 -11.39 14.59 -11.69
CA ALA A 78 -10.90 15.83 -12.27
C ALA A 78 -9.75 15.55 -13.24
N GLN A 79 -9.56 16.44 -14.19
CA GLN A 79 -8.47 16.38 -15.16
C GLN A 79 -7.75 17.73 -15.20
N PRO A 80 -6.43 17.75 -15.48
CA PRO A 80 -5.72 18.99 -15.76
C PRO A 80 -6.31 19.73 -16.96
N TYR A 81 -6.36 21.06 -16.86
CA TYR A 81 -6.65 21.95 -17.99
C TYR A 81 -5.44 22.85 -18.27
N LEU A 82 -5.42 23.50 -19.43
CA LEU A 82 -4.34 24.45 -19.73
C LEU A 82 -4.30 25.58 -18.69
N SER A 83 -5.45 26.05 -18.19
CA SER A 83 -5.50 27.03 -17.10
C SER A 83 -4.87 26.57 -15.78
N THR A 84 -4.84 25.27 -15.51
CA THR A 84 -4.14 24.73 -14.33
C THR A 84 -2.67 24.47 -14.64
N PHE A 85 -2.31 24.18 -15.88
CA PHE A 85 -0.94 23.82 -16.25
C PHE A 85 -0.04 25.03 -16.55
N LEU A 86 -0.56 26.01 -17.29
CA LEU A 86 0.15 27.21 -17.73
C LEU A 86 0.78 28.04 -16.58
N PRO A 87 0.19 28.14 -15.37
CA PRO A 87 0.80 28.85 -14.26
C PRO A 87 2.17 28.32 -13.79
N LEU A 88 2.60 27.14 -14.26
CA LEU A 88 3.99 26.68 -14.04
C LEU A 88 5.02 27.46 -14.89
N PHE A 89 4.57 28.05 -16.00
CA PHE A 89 5.39 28.71 -17.01
C PHE A 89 5.03 30.19 -17.18
N TYR A 90 4.10 30.71 -16.38
CA TYR A 90 3.58 32.07 -16.50
C TYR A 90 3.29 32.67 -15.12
N LEU A 91 3.83 33.87 -14.88
CA LEU A 91 3.54 34.69 -13.71
C LEU A 91 2.87 36.00 -14.14
N ASP A 92 1.64 36.23 -13.66
CA ASP A 92 0.95 37.53 -13.78
C ASP A 92 1.43 38.55 -12.73
N GLN A 93 1.35 39.84 -13.10
CA GLN A 93 1.70 40.95 -12.22
C GLN A 93 0.86 41.01 -10.94
N ASP A 94 -0.46 40.81 -11.06
CA ASP A 94 -1.40 41.18 -10.01
C ASP A 94 -1.36 40.26 -8.78
N THR A 95 -1.21 38.95 -9.01
CA THR A 95 -1.41 37.95 -7.95
C THR A 95 -0.37 36.83 -7.95
N ALA A 96 0.25 36.51 -9.09
CA ALA A 96 1.07 35.31 -9.20
C ALA A 96 2.40 35.42 -8.42
N TYR A 97 2.95 36.63 -8.21
CA TYR A 97 4.14 36.82 -7.37
C TYR A 97 3.90 36.66 -5.86
N SER A 98 2.64 36.47 -5.45
CA SER A 98 2.30 36.21 -4.06
C SER A 98 2.24 34.72 -3.72
N LEU A 99 2.16 33.80 -4.68
CA LEU A 99 2.08 32.36 -4.41
C LEU A 99 3.10 31.61 -5.25
N LEU A 100 3.54 30.44 -4.77
CA LEU A 100 4.39 29.56 -5.58
C LEU A 100 3.67 29.01 -6.82
N TYR A 101 2.34 29.02 -6.80
CA TYR A 101 1.49 28.57 -7.90
C TYR A 101 0.11 29.22 -7.78
N LYS A 102 -0.35 29.86 -8.85
CA LYS A 102 -1.65 30.55 -8.90
C LYS A 102 -2.40 30.19 -10.18
N ALA A 103 -3.30 29.22 -10.08
CA ALA A 103 -4.27 28.97 -11.14
C ALA A 103 -5.55 29.79 -10.96
N PRO A 104 -6.33 30.02 -12.04
CA PRO A 104 -7.62 30.71 -11.96
C PRO A 104 -8.62 30.00 -11.02
N ALA A 105 -8.56 28.67 -10.95
CA ALA A 105 -9.37 27.85 -10.06
C ALA A 105 -8.53 26.73 -9.43
N LEU A 106 -8.77 26.46 -8.15
CA LEU A 106 -8.15 25.38 -7.38
C LEU A 106 -9.19 24.31 -7.10
N PHE A 107 -9.37 23.38 -8.03
CA PHE A 107 -10.38 22.31 -7.94
C PHE A 107 -9.77 20.91 -7.88
N ILE A 108 -8.46 20.78 -8.14
CA ILE A 108 -7.71 19.53 -8.03
C ILE A 108 -7.05 19.45 -6.65
N ARG A 109 -7.07 18.29 -6.01
CA ARG A 109 -6.39 18.11 -4.72
C ARG A 109 -4.87 18.16 -4.90
N ASP A 110 -4.19 18.94 -4.07
CA ASP A 110 -2.74 19.21 -4.18
C ASP A 110 -2.34 19.71 -5.59
N GLN A 111 -3.17 20.57 -6.20
CA GLN A 111 -3.09 20.94 -7.62
C GLN A 111 -1.68 21.32 -8.07
N PHE A 112 -0.96 22.16 -7.31
CA PHE A 112 0.41 22.54 -7.65
C PHE A 112 1.32 21.33 -7.83
N CYS A 113 1.29 20.42 -6.86
CA CYS A 113 2.08 19.21 -6.86
C CYS A 113 1.71 18.26 -8.01
N GLU A 114 0.41 18.12 -8.30
CA GLU A 114 -0.06 17.33 -9.44
C GLU A 114 0.34 17.94 -10.78
N MET A 115 0.29 19.26 -10.92
CA MET A 115 0.73 19.93 -12.15
C MET A 115 2.23 19.78 -12.35
N VAL A 116 3.05 19.87 -11.30
CA VAL A 116 4.49 19.60 -11.39
C VAL A 116 4.76 18.14 -11.76
N ARG A 117 4.09 17.18 -11.10
CA ARG A 117 4.20 15.76 -11.47
C ARG A 117 3.79 15.53 -12.93
N PHE A 118 2.68 16.11 -13.36
CA PHE A 118 2.19 16.02 -14.74
C PHE A 118 3.16 16.65 -15.75
N ALA A 119 3.67 17.85 -15.46
CA ALA A 119 4.70 18.53 -16.26
C ALA A 119 5.98 17.71 -16.38
N LEU A 120 6.32 16.94 -15.33
CA LEU A 120 7.48 16.06 -15.30
C LEU A 120 7.17 14.62 -15.76
N GLY A 121 5.96 14.32 -16.23
CA GLY A 121 5.59 12.97 -16.67
C GLY A 121 5.68 11.90 -15.56
N LEU A 122 5.59 12.33 -14.30
CA LEU A 122 5.56 11.46 -13.14
C LEU A 122 4.14 10.98 -12.86
N GLY A 123 4.02 9.82 -12.21
CA GLY A 123 2.73 9.28 -11.79
C GLY A 123 1.97 10.24 -10.86
N PRO A 124 0.62 10.28 -10.95
CA PRO A 124 -0.20 11.16 -10.12
C PRO A 124 -0.11 10.79 -8.64
N LYS A 125 -0.10 11.79 -7.75
CA LYS A 125 -0.15 11.55 -6.30
C LYS A 125 -1.55 11.10 -5.88
N ASN A 126 -2.57 11.69 -6.49
CA ASN A 126 -3.97 11.53 -6.18
C ASN A 126 -4.74 10.98 -7.39
N SER A 127 -4.42 9.75 -7.79
CA SER A 127 -5.11 9.04 -8.87
C SER A 127 -6.57 8.72 -8.50
N PHE A 128 -7.51 9.09 -9.37
CA PHE A 128 -8.92 8.74 -9.22
C PHE A 128 -9.15 7.24 -9.45
N ASP A 129 -8.48 6.66 -10.44
CA ASP A 129 -8.63 5.25 -10.80
C ASP A 129 -8.15 4.35 -9.66
N SER A 130 -6.98 4.66 -9.07
CA SER A 130 -6.46 3.94 -7.90
C SER A 130 -7.41 4.04 -6.70
N LYS A 131 -8.01 5.23 -6.44
CA LYS A 131 -9.02 5.36 -5.38
C LYS A 131 -10.27 4.54 -5.66
N LYS A 132 -10.77 4.55 -6.90
CA LYS A 132 -11.95 3.78 -7.32
C LYS A 132 -11.70 2.28 -7.14
N ASP A 133 -10.52 1.80 -7.54
CA ASP A 133 -10.13 0.40 -7.38
C ASP A 133 -10.00 0.03 -5.90
N ILE A 134 -9.41 0.88 -5.06
CA ILE A 134 -9.35 0.65 -3.61
C ILE A 134 -10.76 0.55 -3.02
N ILE A 135 -11.69 1.42 -3.42
CA ILE A 135 -13.09 1.37 -2.94
C ILE A 135 -13.74 0.05 -3.34
N ARG A 136 -13.60 -0.36 -4.61
CA ARG A 136 -14.13 -1.65 -5.10
C ARG A 136 -13.54 -2.82 -4.33
N LEU A 137 -12.22 -2.87 -4.18
CA LEU A 137 -11.52 -3.94 -3.46
C LEU A 137 -11.92 -3.99 -1.97
N LYS A 138 -12.15 -2.84 -1.32
CA LYS A 138 -12.66 -2.81 0.06
C LYS A 138 -14.08 -3.36 0.18
N LEU A 139 -14.94 -3.14 -0.81
CA LEU A 139 -16.27 -3.75 -0.83
C LEU A 139 -16.19 -5.26 -1.03
N GLU A 140 -15.32 -5.73 -1.93
CA GLU A 140 -15.04 -7.15 -2.14
C GLU A 140 -14.48 -7.81 -0.88
N LEU A 141 -13.53 -7.15 -0.20
CA LEU A 141 -12.96 -7.61 1.07
C LEU A 141 -14.05 -7.77 2.15
N ASN A 142 -14.90 -6.76 2.34
CA ASN A 142 -16.00 -6.82 3.31
C ASN A 142 -16.97 -7.97 3.01
N HIS A 143 -17.25 -8.24 1.73
CA HIS A 143 -18.09 -9.38 1.33
C HIS A 143 -17.40 -10.71 1.61
N CYS A 144 -16.09 -10.81 1.35
CA CYS A 144 -15.28 -11.97 1.66
C CYS A 144 -15.23 -12.25 3.16
N ASP A 145 -15.03 -11.22 3.99
CA ASP A 145 -15.01 -11.33 5.45
C ASP A 145 -16.33 -11.86 6.01
N ARG A 146 -17.46 -11.37 5.50
CA ARG A 146 -18.79 -11.90 5.87
C ARG A 146 -18.91 -13.40 5.56
N LYS A 147 -18.47 -13.83 4.37
CA LYS A 147 -18.47 -15.24 4.01
C LYS A 147 -17.56 -16.07 4.90
N ILE A 148 -16.37 -15.57 5.24
CA ILE A 148 -15.41 -16.24 6.14
C ILE A 148 -16.04 -16.45 7.51
N VAL A 149 -16.72 -15.45 8.07
CA VAL A 149 -17.37 -15.57 9.38
C VAL A 149 -18.45 -16.65 9.35
N THR A 150 -19.36 -16.60 8.38
CA THR A 150 -20.42 -17.62 8.25
C THR A 150 -19.85 -19.03 8.04
N GLN A 151 -18.83 -19.15 7.18
CA GLN A 151 -18.18 -20.43 6.90
C GLN A 151 -17.43 -20.97 8.13
N LYS A 152 -16.77 -20.10 8.90
CA LYS A 152 -16.10 -20.47 10.15
C LYS A 152 -17.09 -21.02 11.17
N GLU A 153 -18.25 -20.38 11.33
CA GLU A 153 -19.31 -20.86 12.22
C GLU A 153 -19.84 -22.23 11.80
N LEU A 154 -19.99 -22.47 10.49
CA LEU A 154 -20.39 -23.77 9.94
C LEU A 154 -19.35 -24.84 10.24
N VAL A 155 -18.07 -24.57 9.94
CA VAL A 155 -16.97 -25.49 10.23
C VAL A 155 -16.90 -25.80 11.73
N LEU A 156 -17.01 -24.79 12.60
CA LEU A 156 -17.01 -25.00 14.05
C LEU A 156 -18.16 -25.91 14.50
N ARG A 157 -19.37 -25.70 13.97
CA ARG A 157 -20.54 -26.54 14.28
C ARG A 157 -20.32 -28.00 13.86
N ILE A 158 -19.95 -28.23 12.60
CA ILE A 158 -19.70 -29.58 12.08
C ILE A 158 -18.55 -30.23 12.84
N SER A 159 -17.49 -29.47 13.14
CA SER A 159 -16.33 -29.97 13.90
C SER A 159 -16.66 -30.38 15.33
N GLY A 160 -17.72 -29.83 15.92
CA GLY A 160 -18.22 -30.21 17.26
C GLY A 160 -19.01 -31.52 17.25
N GLU A 161 -19.57 -31.91 16.11
CA GLU A 161 -20.32 -33.16 15.92
C GLU A 161 -19.40 -34.34 15.55
N VAL A 162 -18.17 -34.07 15.07
CA VAL A 162 -17.18 -35.08 14.70
C VAL A 162 -16.33 -35.47 15.91
N THR A 163 -16.52 -36.70 16.40
CA THR A 163 -15.85 -37.25 17.60
C THR A 163 -14.40 -37.70 17.39
N ASP A 164 -13.95 -37.91 16.15
CA ASP A 164 -12.61 -38.45 15.86
C ASP A 164 -11.93 -37.71 14.71
N ARG A 165 -11.16 -36.66 15.04
CA ARG A 165 -10.53 -35.75 14.07
C ARG A 165 -9.25 -36.28 13.45
N ASN A 166 -8.66 -37.34 14.01
CA ASN A 166 -7.35 -37.84 13.60
C ASN A 166 -7.43 -39.01 12.62
N ALA A 167 -8.61 -39.60 12.41
CA ALA A 167 -8.77 -40.68 11.44
C ALA A 167 -8.76 -40.12 10.01
N SER A 168 -7.94 -40.68 9.12
CA SER A 168 -8.05 -40.31 7.72
C SER A 168 -9.30 -40.92 7.08
N VAL A 169 -9.87 -40.23 6.09
CA VAL A 169 -10.94 -40.77 5.24
C VAL A 169 -10.49 -42.09 4.61
N GLU A 170 -9.22 -42.18 4.19
CA GLU A 170 -8.67 -43.40 3.61
C GLU A 170 -8.56 -44.55 4.63
N GLU A 171 -8.17 -44.26 5.88
CA GLU A 171 -8.06 -45.27 6.95
C GLU A 171 -9.44 -45.82 7.33
N LEU A 172 -10.45 -44.94 7.42
CA LEU A 172 -11.84 -45.35 7.65
C LEU A 172 -12.37 -46.19 6.49
N GLN A 173 -12.03 -45.85 5.24
CA GLN A 173 -12.40 -46.65 4.07
C GLN A 173 -11.77 -48.04 4.11
N GLN A 174 -10.48 -48.15 4.41
CA GLN A 174 -9.79 -49.44 4.55
C GLN A 174 -10.39 -50.29 5.67
N ALA A 175 -10.75 -49.68 6.80
CA ALA A 175 -11.41 -50.38 7.91
C ALA A 175 -12.82 -50.89 7.51
N ILE A 176 -13.59 -50.10 6.76
CA ILE A 176 -14.90 -50.51 6.22
C ILE A 176 -14.73 -51.71 5.28
N ASP A 177 -13.76 -51.67 4.38
CA ASP A 177 -13.52 -52.72 3.40
C ASP A 177 -13.06 -54.03 4.07
N ALA A 178 -12.19 -53.93 5.09
CA ALA A 178 -11.76 -55.08 5.89
C ALA A 178 -12.93 -55.73 6.64
N ARG A 179 -13.82 -54.94 7.27
CA ARG A 179 -15.00 -55.48 7.98
C ARG A 179 -16.04 -56.05 7.02
N LYS A 180 -16.21 -55.47 5.81
CA LYS A 180 -17.05 -56.06 4.75
C LYS A 180 -16.51 -57.42 4.30
N ALA A 181 -15.19 -57.55 4.14
CA ALA A 181 -14.55 -58.82 3.83
C ALA A 181 -14.74 -59.86 4.94
N GLU A 182 -14.62 -59.45 6.21
CA GLU A 182 -14.88 -60.32 7.38
C GLU A 182 -16.31 -60.87 7.35
N VAL A 183 -17.32 -60.02 7.15
CA VAL A 183 -18.72 -60.44 7.02
C VAL A 183 -18.92 -61.43 5.88
N GLN A 184 -18.24 -61.23 4.74
CA GLN A 184 -18.33 -62.12 3.60
C GLN A 184 -17.72 -63.50 3.89
N THR A 185 -16.57 -63.54 4.57
CA THR A 185 -15.93 -64.81 5.00
C THR A 185 -16.75 -65.58 6.03
N LEU A 186 -17.39 -64.88 6.98
CA LEU A 186 -18.29 -65.47 7.98
C LEU A 186 -19.54 -66.08 7.35
N ARG A 187 -20.04 -65.52 6.23
CA ARG A 187 -21.20 -66.06 5.49
C ARG A 187 -20.90 -67.29 4.64
N SER A 188 -19.65 -67.48 4.20
CA SER A 188 -19.28 -68.54 3.25
C SER A 188 -18.69 -69.81 3.87
N SER A 189 -18.47 -69.85 5.19
CA SER A 189 -17.75 -70.95 5.85
C SER A 189 -18.65 -72.11 6.33
N ARG A 190 -18.18 -73.35 6.13
CA ARG A 190 -18.78 -74.59 6.67
C ARG A 190 -18.27 -74.99 8.07
N ASN A 191 -17.21 -74.36 8.59
CA ASN A 191 -16.63 -74.68 9.90
C ASN A 191 -16.91 -73.56 10.90
N LEU A 192 -18.15 -73.54 11.41
CA LEU A 192 -18.70 -72.44 12.22
C LEU A 192 -17.92 -72.22 13.52
N LYS A 193 -17.66 -73.29 14.29
CA LYS A 193 -17.02 -73.21 15.61
C LYS A 193 -15.55 -72.77 15.56
N GLY A 194 -14.77 -73.32 14.62
CA GLY A 194 -13.37 -72.95 14.42
C GLY A 194 -13.20 -71.49 13.98
N ASN A 195 -14.08 -71.00 13.11
CA ASN A 195 -14.02 -69.63 12.59
C ASN A 195 -14.49 -68.58 13.59
N ILE A 196 -15.52 -68.89 14.40
CA ILE A 196 -15.94 -68.01 15.50
C ILE A 196 -14.81 -67.87 16.51
N GLN A 197 -14.15 -68.97 16.86
CA GLN A 197 -13.07 -68.96 17.84
C GLN A 197 -11.83 -68.23 17.30
N SER A 198 -11.45 -68.42 16.03
CA SER A 198 -10.35 -67.68 15.42
C SER A 198 -10.64 -66.19 15.23
N SER A 199 -11.88 -65.81 14.92
CA SER A 199 -12.29 -64.39 14.80
C SER A 199 -12.29 -63.69 16.16
N ILE A 200 -12.79 -64.34 17.21
CA ILE A 200 -12.72 -63.81 18.59
C ILE A 200 -11.27 -63.68 19.04
N ASP A 201 -10.42 -64.68 18.78
CA ASP A 201 -9.00 -64.62 19.13
C ASP A 201 -8.25 -63.53 18.34
N ALA A 202 -8.61 -63.29 17.07
CA ALA A 202 -8.10 -62.18 16.28
C ALA A 202 -8.56 -60.82 16.84
N LYS A 203 -9.84 -60.67 17.21
CA LYS A 203 -10.39 -59.44 17.83
C LYS A 203 -9.75 -59.17 19.19
N ILE A 204 -9.47 -60.20 19.99
CA ILE A 204 -8.74 -60.07 21.26
C ILE A 204 -7.30 -59.58 20.99
N SER A 205 -6.60 -60.18 20.04
CA SER A 205 -5.23 -59.78 19.69
C SER A 205 -5.18 -58.32 19.17
N GLU A 206 -6.15 -57.93 18.35
CA GLU A 206 -6.30 -56.57 17.84
C GLU A 206 -6.59 -55.57 18.98
N ALA A 207 -7.51 -55.91 19.88
CA ALA A 207 -7.85 -55.08 21.04
C ALA A 207 -6.68 -54.96 22.04
N GLU A 208 -5.93 -56.04 22.28
CA GLU A 208 -4.71 -56.01 23.10
C GLU A 208 -3.63 -55.11 22.50
N LYS A 209 -3.43 -55.19 21.18
CA LYS A 209 -2.47 -54.33 20.48
C LYS A 209 -2.88 -52.87 20.56
N ALA A 210 -4.15 -52.57 20.27
CA ALA A 210 -4.69 -51.20 20.35
C ALA A 210 -4.59 -50.61 21.77
N TYR A 211 -4.79 -51.43 22.81
CA TYR A 211 -4.60 -51.03 24.21
C TYR A 211 -3.14 -50.72 24.53
N LYS A 212 -2.20 -51.58 24.10
CA LYS A 212 -0.76 -51.37 24.28
C LYS A 212 -0.25 -50.13 23.53
N ASP A 213 -0.73 -49.89 22.31
CA ASP A 213 -0.36 -48.72 21.52
C ASP A 213 -0.85 -47.41 22.16
N THR A 214 -2.06 -47.41 22.75
CA THR A 214 -2.56 -46.26 23.55
C THR A 214 -1.67 -46.01 24.77
N LEU A 215 -1.29 -47.06 25.51
CA LEU A 215 -0.38 -46.93 26.65
C LEU A 215 0.97 -46.34 26.25
N LYS A 216 1.53 -46.80 25.13
CA LYS A 216 2.79 -46.27 24.61
C LYS A 216 2.67 -44.80 24.23
N THR A 217 1.59 -44.42 23.55
CA THR A 217 1.33 -43.02 23.16
C THR A 217 1.19 -42.10 24.37
N ILE A 218 0.51 -42.56 25.43
CA ILE A 218 0.42 -41.83 26.70
C ILE A 218 1.82 -41.65 27.31
N LEU A 219 2.63 -42.71 27.35
CA LEU A 219 3.99 -42.66 27.89
C LEU A 219 4.88 -41.67 27.12
N ASP A 220 4.86 -41.72 25.78
CA ASP A 220 5.66 -40.84 24.92
C ASP A 220 5.27 -39.36 25.11
N LEU A 221 3.97 -39.06 25.23
CA LEU A 221 3.48 -37.71 25.52
C LEU A 221 3.87 -37.23 26.91
N THR A 222 3.83 -38.11 27.92
CA THR A 222 4.26 -37.78 29.28
C THR A 222 5.74 -37.42 29.33
N ILE A 223 6.61 -38.23 28.71
CA ILE A 223 8.06 -37.95 28.60
C ILE A 223 8.30 -36.60 27.90
N ARG A 224 7.54 -36.32 26.83
CA ARG A 224 7.64 -35.05 26.10
C ARG A 224 7.24 -33.86 26.97
N ILE A 225 6.18 -33.98 27.78
CA ILE A 225 5.76 -32.93 28.72
C ILE A 225 6.85 -32.70 29.76
N GLU A 226 7.45 -33.76 30.33
CA GLU A 226 8.55 -33.64 31.29
C GLU A 226 9.77 -32.90 30.69
N GLY A 227 10.10 -33.19 29.43
CA GLY A 227 11.14 -32.46 28.69
C GLY A 227 10.82 -30.99 28.48
N ILE A 228 9.56 -30.65 28.13
CA ILE A 228 9.12 -29.25 27.99
C ILE A 228 9.16 -28.52 29.33
N GLU A 229 8.76 -29.18 30.43
CA GLU A 229 8.83 -28.60 31.78
C GLU A 229 10.28 -28.34 32.22
N GLN A 230 11.23 -29.18 31.81
CA GLN A 230 12.66 -28.90 32.03
C GLN A 230 13.12 -27.66 31.26
N ILE A 231 12.79 -27.56 29.96
CA ILE A 231 13.13 -26.38 29.13
C ILE A 231 12.51 -25.11 29.71
N LYS A 232 11.27 -25.20 30.21
CA LYS A 232 10.59 -24.07 30.87
C LYS A 232 11.35 -23.59 32.11
N ARG A 233 11.86 -24.51 32.94
CA ARG A 233 12.69 -24.18 34.12
C ARG A 233 14.00 -23.50 33.71
N ASP A 234 14.64 -23.98 32.64
CA ASP A 234 15.89 -23.40 32.15
C ASP A 234 15.66 -21.97 31.61
N ILE A 235 14.60 -21.76 30.81
CA ILE A 235 14.18 -20.44 30.33
C ILE A 235 13.81 -19.51 31.49
N GLN A 236 13.11 -20.01 32.50
CA GLN A 236 12.76 -19.20 33.67
C GLN A 236 14.01 -18.75 34.43
N THR A 237 15.01 -19.63 34.58
CA THR A 237 16.29 -19.31 35.21
C THR A 237 17.05 -18.23 34.43
N GLU A 238 17.00 -18.28 33.10
CA GLU A 238 17.59 -17.26 32.22
C GLU A 238 16.85 -15.91 32.35
N ILE A 239 15.51 -15.94 32.39
CA ILE A 239 14.66 -14.75 32.64
C ILE A 239 15.01 -14.12 33.99
N ASP A 240 15.13 -14.91 35.05
CA ASP A 240 15.45 -14.44 36.39
C ASP A 240 16.85 -13.81 36.43
N THR A 241 17.83 -14.43 35.76
CA THR A 241 19.20 -13.90 35.63
C THR A 241 19.24 -12.58 34.86
N LEU A 242 18.53 -12.50 33.73
CA LEU A 242 18.43 -11.27 32.93
C LEU A 242 17.66 -10.16 33.67
N SER A 243 16.64 -10.51 34.44
CA SER A 243 15.89 -9.58 35.28
C SER A 243 16.76 -9.01 36.40
N LEU A 244 17.54 -9.86 37.08
CA LEU A 244 18.50 -9.43 38.09
C LEU A 244 19.57 -8.49 37.51
N ASN A 245 20.05 -8.76 36.29
CA ASN A 245 21.00 -7.90 35.61
C ASN A 245 20.39 -6.52 35.26
N GLU A 246 19.13 -6.47 34.83
CA GLU A 246 18.42 -5.22 34.54
C GLU A 246 18.08 -4.44 35.83
N GLU A 247 17.71 -5.12 36.92
CA GLU A 247 17.48 -4.50 38.23
C GLU A 247 18.77 -3.94 38.83
N ALA A 248 19.87 -4.71 38.80
CA ALA A 248 21.18 -4.24 39.22
C ALA A 248 21.59 -2.99 38.43
N ARG A 249 21.37 -2.97 37.11
CA ARG A 249 21.60 -1.79 36.26
C ARG A 249 20.74 -0.60 36.68
N ARG A 250 19.43 -0.77 36.89
CA ARG A 250 18.55 0.32 37.37
C ARG A 250 19.02 0.91 38.70
N HIS A 251 19.49 0.05 39.61
CA HIS A 251 20.10 0.50 40.85
C HIS A 251 21.40 1.29 40.60
N PHE A 252 22.26 0.84 39.68
CA PHE A 252 23.45 1.59 39.27
C PHE A 252 23.12 2.95 38.62
N ASP A 253 22.11 3.03 37.75
CA ASP A 253 21.63 4.29 37.16
C ASP A 253 21.06 5.26 38.22
N SER A 254 20.50 4.73 39.32
CA SER A 254 19.91 5.53 40.40
C SER A 254 20.92 6.13 41.38
N ILE A 255 22.19 5.70 41.34
CA ILE A 255 23.26 6.20 42.21
C ILE A 255 24.02 7.32 41.47
N SER A 256 23.64 8.57 41.73
CA SER A 256 24.23 9.78 41.13
C SER A 256 25.71 9.99 41.43
N ASP A 257 26.24 9.32 42.46
CA ASP A 257 27.62 9.50 42.94
C ASP A 257 28.67 8.72 42.12
N ILE A 258 28.25 7.71 41.34
CA ILE A 258 29.18 6.84 40.60
C ILE A 258 29.27 7.25 39.13
N CYS A 259 28.18 7.71 38.51
CA CYS A 259 28.20 8.17 37.12
C CYS A 259 27.28 9.37 36.88
N ASN A 260 27.86 10.56 36.77
CA ASN A 260 27.14 11.82 36.63
C ASN A 260 27.18 12.40 35.20
N ARG A 261 27.40 11.54 34.19
CA ARG A 261 27.39 11.90 32.76
C ARG A 261 26.39 11.03 31.99
N PRO A 262 25.65 11.61 31.02
CA PRO A 262 24.66 10.87 30.21
C PRO A 262 25.28 9.77 29.33
N ASP A 263 26.60 9.77 29.13
CA ASP A 263 27.35 8.78 28.33
C ASP A 263 28.18 7.84 29.20
N CYS A 264 27.64 7.40 30.34
CA CYS A 264 28.31 6.41 31.18
C CYS A 264 28.45 5.06 30.45
N GLY A 265 29.65 4.78 29.94
CA GLY A 265 29.94 3.66 29.03
C GLY A 265 29.81 2.24 29.58
N LEU A 266 29.36 2.04 30.83
CA LEU A 266 29.37 0.72 31.45
C LEU A 266 28.31 -0.25 30.87
N PHE A 267 27.23 0.26 30.24
CA PHE A 267 26.10 -0.58 29.76
C PHE A 267 25.53 -0.20 28.37
N ILE A 268 26.24 0.62 27.57
CA ILE A 268 25.74 1.17 26.29
C ILE A 268 25.44 0.06 25.24
N GLY A 269 26.12 -1.08 25.30
CA GLY A 269 25.91 -2.19 24.36
C GLY A 269 24.74 -3.13 24.70
N SER A 270 24.14 -3.02 25.89
CA SER A 270 23.32 -4.12 26.45
C SER A 270 21.85 -3.77 26.74
N SER A 271 21.49 -2.49 26.78
CA SER A 271 20.15 -2.02 27.15
C SER A 271 19.04 -2.44 26.17
N ALA A 272 19.29 -2.33 24.86
CA ALA A 272 18.33 -2.73 23.84
C ALA A 272 18.25 -4.26 23.67
N SER A 273 19.33 -4.98 23.97
CA SER A 273 19.38 -6.43 23.82
C SER A 273 18.67 -7.17 24.96
N TYR A 274 18.85 -6.75 26.22
CA TYR A 274 18.25 -7.46 27.36
C TYR A 274 16.72 -7.36 27.38
N ALA A 275 16.17 -6.16 27.18
CA ALA A 275 14.71 -5.98 27.15
C ALA A 275 14.04 -6.75 26.01
N LYS A 276 14.68 -6.78 24.83
CA LYS A 276 14.20 -7.53 23.66
C LYS A 276 14.30 -9.04 23.88
N ASN A 277 15.42 -9.53 24.44
CA ASN A 277 15.62 -10.94 24.74
C ASN A 277 14.67 -11.42 25.84
N LEU A 278 14.40 -10.58 26.86
CA LEU A 278 13.44 -10.88 27.93
C LEU A 278 12.02 -11.01 27.39
N LEU A 279 11.61 -10.12 26.48
CA LEU A 279 10.30 -10.20 25.83
C LEU A 279 10.18 -11.47 24.99
N TYR A 280 11.22 -11.78 24.22
CA TYR A 280 11.27 -12.98 23.39
C TYR A 280 11.18 -14.27 24.20
N LEU A 281 11.95 -14.40 25.30
CA LEU A 281 11.90 -15.57 26.19
C LEU A 281 10.54 -15.72 26.87
N LYS A 282 9.89 -14.60 27.24
CA LYS A 282 8.53 -14.62 27.80
C LYS A 282 7.48 -15.10 26.80
N ASP A 283 7.59 -14.68 25.54
CA ASP A 283 6.70 -15.16 24.47
C ASP A 283 6.93 -16.65 24.19
N GLN A 284 8.18 -17.11 24.16
CA GLN A 284 8.49 -18.54 24.04
C GLN A 284 7.92 -19.37 25.19
N LEU A 285 7.98 -18.87 26.43
CA LEU A 285 7.41 -19.55 27.59
C LEU A 285 5.87 -19.70 27.46
N LYS A 286 5.19 -18.67 26.95
CA LYS A 286 3.74 -18.71 26.68
C LYS A 286 3.37 -19.75 25.61
N ASP A 287 4.19 -19.87 24.57
CA ASP A 287 3.99 -20.89 23.53
C ASP A 287 4.22 -22.31 24.06
N LEU A 288 5.25 -22.51 24.89
CA LEU A 288 5.49 -23.79 25.56
C LEU A 288 4.36 -24.16 26.52
N GLU A 289 3.85 -23.20 27.30
CA GLU A 289 2.69 -23.43 28.18
C GLU A 289 1.44 -23.84 27.41
N ARG A 290 1.17 -23.20 26.28
CA ARG A 290 0.03 -23.56 25.41
C ARG A 290 0.19 -24.99 24.89
N ASN A 291 1.39 -25.34 24.43
CA ASN A 291 1.69 -26.69 23.93
C ASN A 291 1.55 -27.75 25.03
N THR A 292 2.02 -27.47 26.24
CA THR A 292 1.87 -28.36 27.40
C THR A 292 0.40 -28.53 27.79
N ALA A 293 -0.39 -27.45 27.79
CA ALA A 293 -1.82 -27.52 28.09
C ALA A 293 -2.57 -28.41 27.08
N ILE A 294 -2.32 -28.23 25.78
CA ILE A 294 -2.89 -29.07 24.72
C ILE A 294 -2.49 -30.54 24.90
N ALA A 295 -1.21 -30.80 25.20
CA ALA A 295 -0.71 -32.16 25.42
C ALA A 295 -1.35 -32.82 26.66
N LYS A 296 -1.58 -32.07 27.75
CA LYS A 296 -2.27 -32.57 28.95
C LYS A 296 -3.74 -32.91 28.67
N THR A 297 -4.47 -32.04 27.96
CA THR A 297 -5.85 -32.35 27.52
C THR A 297 -5.87 -33.61 26.65
N ARG A 298 -4.89 -33.75 25.75
CA ARG A 298 -4.79 -34.96 24.92
C ARG A 298 -4.53 -36.23 25.72
N ILE A 299 -3.72 -36.16 26.77
CA ILE A 299 -3.51 -37.30 27.68
C ILE A 299 -4.82 -37.67 28.38
N GLN A 300 -5.60 -36.69 28.85
CA GLN A 300 -6.91 -36.96 29.48
C GLN A 300 -7.87 -37.67 28.53
N ASP A 301 -7.93 -37.24 27.26
CA ASP A 301 -8.73 -37.93 26.24
C ASP A 301 -8.25 -39.37 26.02
N LEU A 302 -6.92 -39.56 25.92
CA LEU A 302 -6.32 -40.88 25.74
C LEU A 302 -6.52 -41.79 26.95
N GLU A 303 -6.60 -41.26 28.16
CA GLU A 303 -6.93 -42.03 29.37
C GLU A 303 -8.38 -42.53 29.36
N SER A 304 -9.31 -41.71 28.89
CA SER A 304 -10.70 -42.13 28.66
C SER A 304 -10.77 -43.27 27.63
N ILE A 305 -10.10 -43.10 26.49
CA ILE A 305 -9.99 -44.11 25.44
C ILE A 305 -9.31 -45.39 25.95
N LYS A 306 -8.27 -45.27 26.78
CA LYS A 306 -7.58 -46.41 27.41
C LYS A 306 -8.56 -47.23 28.25
N ASN A 307 -9.40 -46.57 29.05
CA ASN A 307 -10.37 -47.24 29.91
C ASN A 307 -11.46 -47.93 29.09
N GLU A 308 -11.95 -47.28 28.03
CA GLU A 308 -12.92 -47.88 27.09
C GLU A 308 -12.35 -49.10 26.35
N ARG A 309 -11.12 -49.00 25.85
CA ARG A 309 -10.42 -50.13 25.20
C ARG A 309 -10.18 -51.28 26.17
N LYS A 310 -9.86 -51.00 27.43
CA LYS A 310 -9.69 -52.02 28.47
C LYS A 310 -10.99 -52.74 28.78
N ALA A 311 -12.09 -52.00 28.94
CA ALA A 311 -13.42 -52.57 29.15
C ALA A 311 -13.85 -53.45 27.95
N THR A 312 -13.56 -53.00 26.73
CA THR A 312 -13.83 -53.77 25.50
C THR A 312 -13.03 -55.08 25.50
N LEU A 313 -11.72 -55.02 25.78
CA LEU A 313 -10.88 -56.22 25.89
C LEU A 313 -11.41 -57.21 26.94
N ASP A 314 -11.77 -56.73 28.12
CA ASP A 314 -12.30 -57.58 29.20
C ASP A 314 -13.63 -58.22 28.82
N SER A 315 -14.50 -57.50 28.08
CA SER A 315 -15.74 -58.05 27.55
C SER A 315 -15.51 -59.13 26.47
N LEU A 316 -14.52 -58.96 25.59
CA LEU A 316 -14.16 -59.94 24.56
C LEU A 316 -13.58 -61.21 25.19
N VAL A 317 -12.74 -61.07 26.21
CA VAL A 317 -12.20 -62.19 26.99
C VAL A 317 -13.32 -62.95 27.73
N THR A 318 -14.31 -62.24 28.25
CA THR A 318 -15.49 -62.84 28.88
C THR A 318 -16.41 -63.52 27.86
N GLN A 319 -16.56 -62.97 26.66
CA GLN A 319 -17.32 -63.61 25.57
C GLN A 319 -16.65 -64.91 25.10
N ARG A 320 -15.32 -64.95 25.08
CA ARG A 320 -14.56 -66.16 24.78
C ARG A 320 -14.85 -67.29 25.77
N SER A 321 -15.01 -66.99 27.07
CA SER A 321 -15.30 -68.01 28.08
C SER A 321 -16.76 -68.49 28.05
N VAL A 322 -17.70 -67.62 27.68
CA VAL A 322 -19.14 -67.95 27.56
C VAL A 322 -19.48 -68.73 26.28
N ASN A 323 -18.81 -68.43 25.16
CA ASN A 323 -19.05 -69.11 23.87
C ASN A 323 -18.56 -70.57 23.82
N ILE A 324 -17.94 -71.08 24.88
CA ILE A 324 -17.57 -72.50 25.00
C ILE A 324 -18.81 -73.40 25.15
N GLY A 325 -20.00 -72.83 25.42
CA GLY A 325 -21.22 -73.60 25.75
C GLY A 325 -22.55 -73.26 25.04
N LEU A 326 -22.58 -72.50 23.93
CA LEU A 326 -23.84 -72.08 23.26
C LEU A 326 -23.96 -72.49 21.79
N ASP A 327 -25.22 -72.54 21.31
CA ASP A 327 -25.67 -72.99 19.99
C ASP A 327 -25.06 -72.20 18.81
N ASP A 328 -24.50 -72.92 17.82
CA ASP A 328 -23.56 -72.42 16.79
C ASP A 328 -24.17 -71.38 15.81
N ILE A 329 -25.50 -71.36 15.67
CA ILE A 329 -26.20 -70.51 14.68
C ILE A 329 -26.53 -69.13 15.27
N SER A 330 -26.97 -69.08 16.52
CA SER A 330 -27.34 -67.82 17.19
C SER A 330 -26.13 -66.89 17.38
N SER A 331 -25.01 -67.46 17.82
CA SER A 331 -23.75 -66.73 18.04
C SER A 331 -23.16 -66.15 16.74
N LEU A 332 -23.34 -66.84 15.61
CA LEU A 332 -22.90 -66.35 14.29
C LEU A 332 -23.75 -65.16 13.80
N VAL A 333 -25.07 -65.23 13.98
CA VAL A 333 -26.00 -64.15 13.62
C VAL A 333 -25.70 -62.89 14.44
N ASP A 334 -25.42 -63.03 15.72
CA ASP A 334 -25.02 -61.92 16.60
C ASP A 334 -23.68 -61.29 16.18
N LEU A 335 -22.69 -62.11 15.80
CA LEU A 335 -21.38 -61.61 15.35
C LEU A 335 -21.49 -60.86 14.01
N ILE A 336 -22.28 -61.38 13.07
CA ILE A 336 -22.59 -60.71 11.80
C ILE A 336 -23.35 -59.40 12.05
N GLY A 337 -24.34 -59.41 12.96
CA GLY A 337 -25.11 -58.23 13.33
C GLY A 337 -24.23 -57.12 13.90
N ARG A 338 -23.33 -57.44 14.84
CA ARG A 338 -22.38 -56.48 15.43
C ARG A 338 -21.39 -55.93 14.41
N THR A 339 -20.82 -56.79 13.58
CA THR A 339 -19.86 -56.36 12.55
C THR A 339 -20.54 -55.49 11.48
N THR A 340 -21.82 -55.76 11.18
CA THR A 340 -22.62 -54.90 10.29
C THR A 340 -22.92 -53.53 10.92
N GLN A 341 -23.21 -53.49 12.23
CA GLN A 341 -23.38 -52.25 12.98
C GLN A 341 -22.09 -51.41 12.99
N GLU A 342 -20.93 -52.04 13.22
CA GLU A 342 -19.62 -51.38 13.12
C GLU A 342 -19.37 -50.78 11.73
N ILE A 343 -19.73 -51.48 10.65
CA ILE A 343 -19.62 -50.95 9.27
C ILE A 343 -20.49 -49.70 9.10
N VAL A 344 -21.74 -49.70 9.57
CA VAL A 344 -22.64 -48.55 9.48
C VAL A 344 -22.10 -47.35 10.25
N ASP A 345 -21.56 -47.59 11.45
CA ASP A 345 -21.01 -46.52 12.29
C ASP A 345 -19.71 -45.94 11.69
N LEU A 346 -18.85 -46.78 11.09
CA LEU A 346 -17.68 -46.34 10.33
C LEU A 346 -18.07 -45.55 9.07
N GLU A 347 -19.10 -45.97 8.33
CA GLU A 347 -19.59 -45.24 7.16
C GLU A 347 -20.17 -43.86 7.53
N LYS A 348 -20.92 -43.77 8.63
CA LYS A 348 -21.38 -42.47 9.17
C LYS A 348 -20.21 -41.56 9.53
N LYS A 349 -19.21 -42.08 10.25
CA LYS A 349 -18.00 -41.32 10.62
C LYS A 349 -17.25 -40.81 9.39
N ARG A 350 -17.01 -41.69 8.40
CA ARG A 350 -16.33 -41.33 7.15
C ARG A 350 -17.04 -40.17 6.45
N LYS A 351 -18.36 -40.27 6.30
CA LYS A 351 -19.18 -39.25 5.62
C LYS A 351 -19.16 -37.90 6.36
N SER A 352 -19.26 -37.91 7.69
CA SER A 352 -19.16 -36.66 8.47
C SER A 352 -17.79 -36.00 8.34
N LEU A 353 -16.72 -36.80 8.29
CA LEU A 353 -15.34 -36.30 8.13
C LEU A 353 -15.06 -35.79 6.71
N GLU A 354 -15.62 -36.42 5.68
CA GLU A 354 -15.59 -35.92 4.29
C GLU A 354 -16.26 -34.54 4.18
N ILE A 355 -17.45 -34.36 4.78
CA ILE A 355 -18.15 -33.08 4.80
C ILE A 355 -17.31 -32.03 5.52
N LEU A 356 -16.74 -32.35 6.69
CA LEU A 356 -15.88 -31.42 7.43
C LEU A 356 -14.68 -30.97 6.59
N LYS A 357 -13.94 -31.90 5.97
CA LYS A 357 -12.79 -31.58 5.11
C LYS A 357 -13.19 -30.69 3.92
N TYR A 358 -14.35 -30.96 3.33
CA TYR A 358 -14.87 -30.14 2.24
C TYR A 358 -15.15 -28.71 2.69
N GLU A 359 -15.85 -28.52 3.81
CA GLU A 359 -16.16 -27.19 4.35
C GLU A 359 -14.90 -26.45 4.84
N GLU A 360 -13.91 -27.17 5.39
CA GLU A 360 -12.58 -26.62 5.73
C GLU A 360 -11.83 -26.14 4.49
N SER A 361 -11.93 -26.85 3.37
CA SER A 361 -11.30 -26.43 2.11
C SER A 361 -11.91 -25.13 1.57
N ILE A 362 -13.24 -24.97 1.68
CA ILE A 362 -13.93 -23.72 1.31
C ILE A 362 -13.46 -22.58 2.22
N TYR A 363 -13.41 -22.82 3.53
CA TYR A 363 -12.92 -21.84 4.50
C TYR A 363 -11.48 -21.39 4.20
N PHE A 364 -10.61 -22.34 3.88
CA PHE A 364 -9.23 -22.08 3.50
C PHE A 364 -9.14 -21.21 2.23
N ASN A 365 -9.87 -21.59 1.17
CA ASN A 365 -9.88 -20.83 -0.09
C ASN A 365 -10.40 -19.39 0.08
N LEU A 366 -11.42 -19.20 0.93
CA LEU A 366 -11.90 -17.85 1.27
C LEU A 366 -10.82 -17.03 2.00
N THR A 367 -10.04 -17.66 2.89
CA THR A 367 -8.95 -16.99 3.60
C THR A 367 -7.82 -16.58 2.64
N VAL A 368 -7.44 -17.46 1.71
CA VAL A 368 -6.47 -17.14 0.65
C VAL A 368 -6.97 -15.98 -0.21
N SER A 369 -8.23 -16.02 -0.65
CA SER A 369 -8.82 -14.94 -1.44
C SER A 369 -8.85 -13.60 -0.69
N ARG A 370 -9.09 -13.61 0.63
CA ARG A 370 -9.00 -12.41 1.47
C ARG A 370 -7.59 -11.82 1.45
N ASP A 371 -6.58 -12.67 1.61
CA ASP A 371 -5.18 -12.24 1.62
C ASP A 371 -4.76 -11.67 0.24
N GLU A 372 -5.18 -12.27 -0.86
CA GLU A 372 -4.95 -11.73 -2.21
C GLU A 372 -5.59 -10.35 -2.43
N ILE A 373 -6.83 -10.15 -1.94
CA ILE A 373 -7.51 -8.86 -2.02
C ILE A 373 -6.76 -7.82 -1.18
N GLN A 374 -6.32 -8.21 0.02
CA GLN A 374 -5.56 -7.34 0.91
C GLN A 374 -4.21 -6.94 0.29
N ASP A 375 -3.52 -7.87 -0.35
CA ASP A 375 -2.27 -7.60 -1.07
C ASP A 375 -2.47 -6.65 -2.24
N LYS A 376 -3.54 -6.81 -3.02
CA LYS A 376 -3.90 -5.86 -4.09
C LYS A 376 -4.19 -4.46 -3.54
N ILE A 377 -4.92 -4.36 -2.44
CA ILE A 377 -5.18 -3.08 -1.76
C ILE A 377 -3.85 -2.45 -1.33
N ASN A 378 -2.96 -3.21 -0.72
CA ASN A 378 -1.65 -2.72 -0.28
C ASN A 378 -0.80 -2.25 -1.46
N GLN A 379 -0.79 -2.98 -2.58
CA GLN A 379 -0.06 -2.60 -3.80
C GLN A 379 -0.57 -1.29 -4.41
N ILE A 380 -1.88 -1.06 -4.45
CA ILE A 380 -2.48 0.18 -5.00
C ILE A 380 -2.39 1.33 -4.01
N SER A 381 -2.52 1.04 -2.71
CA SER A 381 -2.49 2.05 -1.63
C SER A 381 -1.08 2.54 -1.34
N THR A 382 -0.07 1.70 -1.60
CA THR A 382 1.33 2.13 -1.54
C THR A 382 1.61 2.89 -2.82
N PRO A 383 1.93 4.19 -2.76
CA PRO A 383 2.27 4.94 -3.96
C PRO A 383 3.42 4.21 -4.64
N SER A 384 3.21 3.85 -5.91
CA SER A 384 4.15 3.05 -6.69
C SER A 384 5.56 3.58 -6.52
N ASN A 385 6.44 2.79 -5.91
CA ASN A 385 7.78 3.19 -5.45
C ASN A 385 8.57 3.97 -6.52
N ARG A 386 8.36 3.70 -7.82
CA ARG A 386 9.05 4.41 -8.91
C ARG A 386 8.63 5.88 -9.08
N GLY A 387 7.33 6.19 -8.95
CA GLY A 387 6.84 7.57 -9.10
C GLY A 387 7.23 8.46 -7.93
N ASP A 388 7.23 7.92 -6.72
CA ASP A 388 7.61 8.64 -5.51
C ASP A 388 9.14 8.73 -5.32
N LEU A 389 9.92 7.73 -5.76
CA LEU A 389 11.38 7.85 -5.84
C LEU A 389 11.79 8.91 -6.88
N GLY A 390 11.19 8.90 -8.08
CA GLY A 390 11.43 9.94 -9.08
C GLY A 390 11.05 11.33 -8.56
N PHE A 391 9.93 11.45 -7.84
CA PHE A 391 9.56 12.73 -7.23
C PHE A 391 10.48 13.14 -6.07
N LEU A 392 11.05 12.19 -5.32
CA LEU A 392 12.05 12.47 -4.29
C LEU A 392 13.32 13.07 -4.91
N GLU A 393 13.82 12.48 -6.01
CA GLU A 393 14.96 13.02 -6.76
C GLU A 393 14.70 14.45 -7.24
N VAL A 394 13.50 14.70 -7.79
CA VAL A 394 13.07 16.05 -8.19
C VAL A 394 13.11 17.01 -7.00
N ARG A 395 12.61 16.63 -5.82
CA ARG A 395 12.65 17.51 -4.64
C ARG A 395 14.08 17.83 -4.19
N VAL A 396 14.99 16.85 -4.24
CA VAL A 396 16.40 17.07 -3.91
C VAL A 396 17.06 18.02 -4.90
N LYS A 397 16.83 17.83 -6.20
CA LYS A 397 17.33 18.76 -7.24
C LYS A 397 16.74 20.16 -7.08
N LEU A 398 15.43 20.24 -6.87
CA LEU A 398 14.69 21.49 -6.72
C LEU A 398 15.24 22.31 -5.54
N LYS A 399 15.55 21.66 -4.41
CA LYS A 399 16.23 22.30 -3.29
C LYS A 399 17.53 23.00 -3.71
N ASN A 400 18.40 22.28 -4.39
CA ASN A 400 19.73 22.81 -4.78
C ASN A 400 19.59 23.97 -5.78
N LEU A 401 18.68 23.83 -6.75
CA LEU A 401 18.44 24.87 -7.75
C LEU A 401 17.77 26.12 -7.15
N ILE A 402 16.84 25.98 -6.20
CA ILE A 402 16.29 27.15 -5.51
C ILE A 402 17.40 27.91 -4.78
N VAL A 403 18.34 27.23 -4.11
CA VAL A 403 19.49 27.89 -3.47
C VAL A 403 20.31 28.67 -4.50
N LYS A 404 20.68 28.03 -5.63
CA LYS A 404 21.38 28.67 -6.75
C LYS A 404 20.67 29.95 -7.21
N TRP A 405 19.36 29.89 -7.47
CA TRP A 405 18.60 31.03 -7.98
C TRP A 405 18.39 32.13 -6.93
N LEU A 406 18.24 31.79 -5.64
CA LEU A 406 18.19 32.77 -4.55
C LEU A 406 19.51 33.54 -4.39
N ASP A 407 20.64 32.88 -4.60
CA ASP A 407 21.97 33.49 -4.55
C ASP A 407 22.17 34.45 -5.74
N ILE A 408 21.74 34.06 -6.94
CA ILE A 408 21.75 34.94 -8.13
C ILE A 408 20.91 36.20 -7.90
N LEU A 409 19.72 36.05 -7.28
CA LEU A 409 18.83 37.15 -6.93
C LEU A 409 19.31 37.99 -5.73
N GLY A 410 20.47 37.68 -5.12
CA GLY A 410 21.01 38.45 -4.00
C GLY A 410 20.12 38.43 -2.75
N THR A 411 19.48 37.29 -2.46
CA THR A 411 18.52 37.19 -1.34
C THR A 411 19.22 36.86 -0.03
N GLU A 412 19.65 37.85 0.75
CA GLU A 412 20.39 37.59 2.01
C GLU A 412 19.49 37.13 3.17
N ASN A 413 18.24 37.59 3.22
CA ASN A 413 17.34 37.42 4.35
C ASN A 413 16.57 36.08 4.40
N VAL A 414 17.03 35.06 3.67
CA VAL A 414 16.34 33.76 3.57
C VAL A 414 17.31 32.63 3.86
N SER A 415 16.93 31.71 4.74
CA SER A 415 17.76 30.55 5.03
C SER A 415 17.92 29.66 3.79
N ARG A 416 19.15 29.21 3.54
CA ARG A 416 19.45 28.20 2.51
C ARG A 416 19.15 26.77 2.96
N ASN A 417 18.78 26.59 4.24
CA ASN A 417 18.26 25.32 4.71
C ASN A 417 16.78 25.16 4.30
N ILE A 418 16.57 24.73 3.05
CA ILE A 418 15.25 24.54 2.47
C ILE A 418 14.77 23.11 2.71
N GLN A 419 13.53 22.97 3.17
CA GLN A 419 12.81 21.70 3.26
C GLN A 419 11.60 21.74 2.32
N ILE A 420 11.41 20.66 1.54
CA ILE A 420 10.31 20.52 0.58
C ILE A 420 9.53 19.26 0.92
N GLU A 421 8.28 19.41 1.35
CA GLU A 421 7.38 18.30 1.67
C GLU A 421 6.89 17.56 0.42
N PRO A 422 6.32 16.34 0.54
CA PRO A 422 5.81 15.57 -0.60
C PRO A 422 4.67 16.24 -1.38
N ASP A 423 4.05 17.27 -0.84
CA ASP A 423 3.01 18.10 -1.47
C ASP A 423 3.55 19.44 -2.02
N LEU A 424 4.89 19.61 -2.07
CA LEU A 424 5.60 20.85 -2.45
C LEU A 424 5.37 22.04 -1.52
N LYS A 425 4.92 21.83 -0.28
CA LYS A 425 5.07 22.88 0.74
C LYS A 425 6.54 23.10 1.04
N MET A 426 6.95 24.37 1.02
CA MET A 426 8.34 24.77 1.18
C MET A 426 8.54 25.52 2.48
N PHE A 427 9.59 25.14 3.21
CA PHE A 427 10.04 25.78 4.43
C PHE A 427 11.48 26.26 4.28
N PHE A 428 11.74 27.48 4.72
CA PHE A 428 13.05 28.14 4.63
C PHE A 428 13.56 28.38 6.05
N GLY A 429 14.46 27.53 6.54
CA GLY A 429 14.98 27.62 7.91
C GLY A 429 13.92 27.36 9.00
N GLY A 430 12.86 26.60 8.67
CA GLY A 430 11.74 26.30 9.56
C GLY A 430 10.53 27.24 9.40
N GLU A 431 10.68 28.35 8.67
CA GLU A 431 9.57 29.25 8.34
C GLU A 431 8.86 28.78 7.06
N ALA A 432 7.53 28.66 7.10
CA ALA A 432 6.73 28.33 5.92
C ALA A 432 6.71 29.48 4.91
N PHE A 433 6.72 29.18 3.60
CA PHE A 433 6.66 30.21 2.54
C PHE A 433 5.56 31.26 2.77
N ASP A 434 4.37 30.85 3.22
CA ASP A 434 3.23 31.75 3.41
C ASP A 434 3.47 32.86 4.45
N ALA A 435 4.37 32.62 5.42
CA ALA A 435 4.74 33.60 6.45
C ALA A 435 5.68 34.70 5.92
N ILE A 436 6.42 34.41 4.84
CA ILE A 436 7.37 35.34 4.22
C ILE A 436 6.63 36.42 3.43
N LYS A 437 7.04 37.69 3.58
CA LYS A 437 6.39 38.87 2.99
C LYS A 437 7.36 39.75 2.19
N GLY A 438 6.78 40.66 1.40
CA GLY A 438 7.52 41.72 0.69
C GLY A 438 8.41 41.20 -0.44
N SER A 439 9.49 41.94 -0.71
CA SER A 439 10.45 41.64 -1.79
C SER A 439 11.08 40.25 -1.67
N THR A 440 11.33 39.79 -0.44
CA THR A 440 11.83 38.45 -0.16
C THR A 440 10.92 37.35 -0.72
N ARG A 441 9.60 37.50 -0.57
CA ARG A 441 8.60 36.56 -1.08
C ARG A 441 8.66 36.47 -2.61
N VAL A 442 8.75 37.61 -3.28
CA VAL A 442 8.85 37.68 -4.75
C VAL A 442 10.12 36.99 -5.24
N ARG A 443 11.26 37.26 -4.61
CA ARG A 443 12.53 36.61 -4.96
C ARG A 443 12.46 35.09 -4.82
N ILE A 444 11.76 34.58 -3.79
CA ILE A 444 11.51 33.14 -3.64
C ILE A 444 10.63 32.62 -4.78
N VAL A 445 9.54 33.30 -5.13
CA VAL A 445 8.66 32.87 -6.24
C VAL A 445 9.43 32.80 -7.55
N LEU A 446 10.23 33.82 -7.88
CA LEU A 446 11.10 33.84 -9.06
C LEU A 446 12.09 32.68 -9.05
N ALA A 447 12.80 32.48 -7.93
CA ALA A 447 13.76 31.39 -7.78
C ALA A 447 13.12 30.00 -7.96
N VAL A 448 11.92 29.79 -7.42
CA VAL A 448 11.19 28.52 -7.56
C VAL A 448 10.77 28.28 -9.01
N HIS A 449 10.27 29.28 -9.72
CA HIS A 449 9.87 29.12 -11.12
C HIS A 449 11.08 28.86 -12.02
N ALA A 450 12.20 29.57 -11.82
CA ALA A 450 13.44 29.31 -12.55
C ALA A 450 13.97 27.90 -12.27
N ALA A 451 13.97 27.46 -11.01
CA ALA A 451 14.41 26.12 -10.63
C ALA A 451 13.53 25.01 -11.22
N MET A 452 12.20 25.19 -11.19
CA MET A 452 11.26 24.23 -11.79
C MET A 452 11.41 24.17 -13.30
N PHE A 453 11.59 25.31 -13.95
CA PHE A 453 11.79 25.38 -15.39
C PHE A 453 13.13 24.75 -15.81
N GLU A 454 14.20 24.99 -15.06
CA GLU A 454 15.50 24.35 -15.28
C GLU A 454 15.39 22.81 -15.16
N ILE A 455 14.69 22.28 -14.16
CA ILE A 455 14.42 20.83 -14.04
C ILE A 455 13.57 20.33 -15.21
N TYR A 456 12.54 21.09 -15.60
CA TYR A 456 11.67 20.72 -16.70
C TYR A 456 12.46 20.55 -18.01
N LEU A 457 13.41 21.44 -18.27
CA LEU A 457 14.21 21.44 -19.49
C LEU A 457 15.22 20.28 -19.61
N GLU A 458 15.59 19.63 -18.49
CA GLU A 458 16.42 18.41 -18.52
C GLU A 458 15.76 17.25 -19.30
N GLY A 459 14.44 17.30 -19.52
CA GLY A 459 13.70 16.27 -20.25
C GLY A 459 13.81 16.42 -21.77
N ASN A 460 14.29 15.37 -22.45
CA ASN A 460 14.44 15.34 -23.92
C ASN A 460 13.12 15.45 -24.72
N SER A 461 11.96 15.21 -24.10
CA SER A 461 10.64 15.15 -24.76
C SER A 461 9.67 16.27 -24.32
N ARG A 462 10.21 17.44 -23.96
CA ARG A 462 9.44 18.56 -23.43
C ARG A 462 9.29 19.69 -24.44
N GLU A 463 8.04 20.03 -24.77
CA GLU A 463 7.71 21.02 -25.80
C GLU A 463 7.44 22.43 -25.25
N MET A 464 7.07 22.57 -23.96
CA MET A 464 6.82 23.90 -23.34
C MET A 464 8.13 24.56 -22.93
N ARG A 465 8.92 24.97 -23.91
CA ARG A 465 10.26 25.56 -23.71
C ARG A 465 10.23 27.07 -23.57
N PHE A 466 9.26 27.61 -22.83
CA PHE A 466 9.21 29.03 -22.54
C PHE A 466 8.83 29.32 -21.09
N LEU A 467 9.28 30.46 -20.60
CA LEU A 467 8.92 31.00 -19.29
C LEU A 467 8.57 32.49 -19.43
N ILE A 468 7.40 32.86 -18.92
CA ILE A 468 6.82 34.19 -19.09
C ILE A 468 6.69 34.90 -17.75
N PHE A 469 7.24 36.10 -17.66
CA PHE A 469 7.13 36.97 -16.49
C PHE A 469 6.45 38.28 -16.84
N ASP A 470 5.23 38.51 -16.36
CA ASP A 470 4.62 39.82 -16.46
C ASP A 470 5.18 40.73 -15.37
N THR A 471 5.98 41.73 -15.75
CA THR A 471 6.66 42.70 -14.87
C THR A 471 7.38 42.08 -13.66
N PRO A 472 8.46 41.29 -13.85
CA PRO A 472 9.13 40.61 -12.73
C PRO A 472 9.71 41.55 -11.67
N ARG A 473 9.93 42.84 -12.01
CA ARG A 473 10.30 43.87 -11.02
C ARG A 473 9.10 44.25 -10.15
N GLN A 474 8.87 43.47 -9.10
CA GLN A 474 7.87 43.77 -8.08
C GLN A 474 8.51 44.35 -6.81
N HIS A 475 7.76 45.18 -6.08
CA HIS A 475 8.20 45.85 -4.84
C HIS A 475 9.54 46.62 -5.01
N GLU A 476 10.27 46.82 -3.91
CA GLU A 476 11.58 47.50 -3.88
C GLU A 476 12.74 46.61 -4.36
N MET A 477 12.51 45.69 -5.32
CA MET A 477 13.61 44.88 -5.85
C MET A 477 14.59 45.74 -6.66
N HIS A 478 15.88 45.64 -6.31
CA HIS A 478 16.94 46.37 -7.00
C HIS A 478 17.08 45.90 -8.45
N THR A 479 17.25 46.86 -9.36
CA THR A 479 17.43 46.61 -10.79
C THR A 479 18.60 45.69 -11.09
N ASN A 480 19.70 45.81 -10.33
CA ASN A 480 20.89 44.97 -10.50
C ASN A 480 20.64 43.49 -10.14
N ASP A 481 19.73 43.21 -9.19
CA ASP A 481 19.39 41.83 -8.83
C ASP A 481 18.57 41.18 -9.93
N LEU A 482 17.61 41.93 -10.48
CA LEU A 482 16.79 41.48 -11.59
C LEU A 482 17.62 41.27 -12.87
N ASP A 483 18.56 42.17 -13.15
CA ASP A 483 19.47 42.06 -14.30
C ASP A 483 20.31 40.79 -14.23
N ARG A 484 20.96 40.52 -13.09
CA ARG A 484 21.70 39.28 -12.85
C ARG A 484 20.84 38.03 -13.05
N TYR A 485 19.60 38.07 -12.57
CA TYR A 485 18.65 36.98 -12.73
C TYR A 485 18.27 36.74 -14.19
N LEU A 486 17.96 37.80 -14.95
CA LEU A 486 17.59 37.69 -16.37
C LEU A 486 18.77 37.25 -17.24
N VAL A 487 19.99 37.71 -16.96
CA VAL A 487 21.21 37.24 -17.63
C VAL A 487 21.45 35.75 -17.36
N ALA A 488 21.28 35.31 -16.12
CA ALA A 488 21.40 33.89 -15.76
C ALA A 488 20.31 33.03 -16.43
N LEU A 489 19.07 33.51 -16.47
CA LEU A 489 17.97 32.86 -17.19
C LEU A 489 18.25 32.75 -18.70
N LYS A 490 18.76 33.82 -19.32
CA LYS A 490 19.14 33.80 -20.73
C LYS A 490 20.21 32.75 -21.02
N THR A 491 21.22 32.66 -20.16
CA THR A 491 22.29 31.66 -20.30
C THR A 491 21.72 30.24 -20.23
N MET A 492 20.90 29.96 -19.20
CA MET A 492 20.25 28.67 -19.04
C MET A 492 19.31 28.35 -20.22
N ALA A 493 18.56 29.33 -20.71
CA ALA A 493 17.63 29.14 -21.82
C ALA A 493 18.36 28.86 -23.15
N ALA A 494 19.50 29.53 -23.40
CA ALA A 494 20.33 29.30 -24.58
C ALA A 494 20.92 27.88 -24.60
N GLU A 495 21.36 27.36 -23.45
CA GLU A 495 21.87 25.99 -23.32
C GLU A 495 20.80 24.91 -23.56
N ASN A 496 19.53 25.24 -23.33
CA ASN A 496 18.41 24.30 -23.31
C ASN A 496 17.38 24.53 -24.42
N ASN A 497 17.69 25.36 -25.42
CA ASN A 497 16.78 25.75 -26.51
C ASN A 497 15.41 26.23 -26.00
N ALA A 498 15.43 27.17 -25.06
CA ALA A 498 14.25 27.74 -24.44
C ALA A 498 14.16 29.25 -24.64
N GLN A 499 12.98 29.82 -24.41
CA GLN A 499 12.69 31.24 -24.53
C GLN A 499 12.25 31.85 -23.20
N ILE A 500 12.81 33.00 -22.87
CA ILE A 500 12.36 33.81 -21.73
C ILE A 500 11.63 35.02 -22.28
N ILE A 501 10.40 35.24 -21.83
CA ILE A 501 9.58 36.38 -22.23
C ILE A 501 9.27 37.16 -20.96
N PHE A 502 9.46 38.47 -20.97
CA PHE A 502 9.03 39.29 -19.86
C PHE A 502 8.59 40.68 -20.32
N SER A 503 7.67 41.27 -19.57
CA SER A 503 7.30 42.68 -19.70
C SER A 503 8.01 43.50 -18.61
N SER A 504 8.20 44.79 -18.83
CA SER A 504 8.85 45.66 -17.84
C SER A 504 8.42 47.12 -18.04
N THR A 505 8.26 47.85 -16.94
CA THR A 505 7.88 49.28 -16.93
C THR A 505 9.04 50.21 -16.56
N GLU A 506 9.98 49.74 -15.74
CA GLU A 506 11.05 50.58 -15.16
C GLU A 506 12.46 49.97 -15.32
N TYR A 507 12.57 48.83 -15.99
CA TYR A 507 13.83 48.17 -16.28
C TYR A 507 13.94 47.91 -17.79
N ARG A 508 15.09 48.23 -18.37
CA ARG A 508 15.38 47.95 -19.78
C ARG A 508 16.56 47.00 -19.87
N TYR A 509 16.32 45.81 -20.40
CA TYR A 509 17.34 44.80 -20.62
C TYR A 509 18.23 45.17 -21.80
N GLY A 510 19.52 44.88 -21.70
CA GLY A 510 20.48 45.07 -22.79
C GLY A 510 20.33 43.97 -23.84
N CYS A 511 19.44 44.19 -24.83
CA CYS A 511 19.21 43.23 -25.91
C CYS A 511 20.45 43.03 -26.81
N ASP A 512 20.71 41.78 -27.18
CA ASP A 512 21.67 41.42 -28.25
C ASP A 512 20.96 40.90 -29.51
N SER A 513 21.72 40.30 -30.44
CA SER A 513 21.20 39.80 -31.72
C SER A 513 20.20 38.65 -31.61
N ASN A 514 20.13 37.98 -30.46
CA ASN A 514 19.21 36.86 -30.22
C ASN A 514 17.94 37.30 -29.48
N ASP A 515 17.83 38.60 -29.13
CA ASP A 515 16.70 39.15 -28.40
C ASP A 515 15.78 39.97 -29.32
N VAL A 516 14.52 40.07 -28.93
CA VAL A 516 13.54 40.94 -29.60
C VAL A 516 12.88 41.84 -28.57
N GLU A 517 13.13 43.15 -28.68
CA GLU A 517 12.44 44.16 -27.87
C GLU A 517 11.17 44.61 -28.60
N TRP A 518 10.00 44.38 -27.99
CA TRP A 518 8.75 44.95 -28.45
C TRP A 518 8.50 46.26 -27.72
N ILE A 519 8.38 47.35 -28.47
CA ILE A 519 8.01 48.67 -27.95
C ILE A 519 6.60 49.06 -28.41
N PRO A 520 5.83 49.80 -27.59
CA PRO A 520 4.51 50.27 -27.99
C PRO A 520 4.62 51.25 -29.17
N LYS A 521 3.80 51.04 -30.21
CA LYS A 521 3.84 51.84 -31.46
C LYS A 521 2.60 52.69 -31.70
N PHE A 522 1.50 52.46 -30.99
CA PHE A 522 0.27 53.22 -31.20
C PHE A 522 0.35 54.56 -30.47
N PRO A 523 0.20 55.70 -31.16
CA PRO A 523 0.23 56.99 -30.50
C PRO A 523 -1.02 57.19 -29.62
N SER A 524 -0.82 57.66 -28.38
CA SER A 524 -1.91 58.12 -27.49
C SER A 524 -1.59 59.52 -26.93
N LYS A 525 -2.53 60.12 -26.19
CA LYS A 525 -2.39 61.49 -25.68
C LYS A 525 -1.25 61.66 -24.65
N THR A 526 -0.86 60.61 -23.93
CA THR A 526 0.12 60.68 -22.84
C THR A 526 1.38 59.87 -23.12
N GLN A 527 1.24 58.64 -23.61
CA GLN A 527 2.35 57.74 -23.94
C GLN A 527 1.96 56.75 -25.04
N PRO A 528 2.90 56.24 -25.86
CA PRO A 528 2.58 55.20 -26.83
C PRO A 528 1.99 53.96 -26.15
N MET A 529 1.03 53.29 -26.80
CA MET A 529 0.38 52.08 -26.32
C MET A 529 0.63 50.88 -27.25
N TYR A 530 0.50 49.66 -26.72
CA TYR A 530 0.59 48.42 -27.50
C TYR A 530 -0.69 48.13 -28.31
N LEU A 531 -1.83 48.65 -27.86
CA LEU A 531 -3.14 48.55 -28.52
C LEU A 531 -3.66 49.97 -28.76
N GLY A 532 -4.15 50.25 -29.97
CA GLY A 532 -4.65 51.56 -30.41
C GLY A 532 -6.14 51.56 -30.71
#